data_AF-A0A1I2V8E2-F1
#
_entry.id   AF-A0A1I2V8E2-F1
#
_cell.length_a   1.000
_cell.length_b   1.000
_cell.length_c   1.000
_cell.angle_alpha   90.00
_cell.angle_beta   90.00
_cell.angle_gamma   90.00
#
_symmetry.space_group_name_H-M   'P 1'
#
loop_
_entity.id
_entity.type
_entity.pdbx_description
1 polymer ?
#
loop_
_entity_poly.entity_id
_entity_poly.type
_entity_poly.pdbx_seq_one_letter_code
_entity_poly.pdbx_strand_id
1 'polypeptide(L)'
;MQKPTTAGRALAILYTLLRRITRQATAILWLVVPIFARQTHQNRIGMQETIQQVFDRLIGLPLTKTTRQETVQFFHFGHTHYTTPQGLVLDVGEITLAVNCPWELQEPDGGTIRHSEVYIRKREAGLPTPVWDWKKPGSSMLDQRMTELINNNPNLVLERAEQQDNYGLMLYFSDGSTLSVLPDPAKPAAEYWQFFSNTGDGLRVGAGVNGLI
;
A
#
# COMPACT_ATOMS: atom_id res chain seq x y z
N MET A 1 -10.46 -30.22 72.10
CA MET A 1 -9.59 -29.34 71.28
C MET A 1 -8.77 -30.21 70.33
N GLN A 2 -9.17 -30.31 69.06
CA GLN A 2 -8.46 -31.10 68.04
C GLN A 2 -7.39 -30.22 67.37
N LYS A 3 -6.13 -30.66 67.38
CA LYS A 3 -5.03 -30.01 66.65
C LYS A 3 -5.17 -30.30 65.15
N PRO A 4 -5.05 -29.29 64.26
CA PRO A 4 -5.12 -29.52 62.82
C PRO A 4 -3.91 -30.29 62.32
N THR A 5 -4.14 -31.30 61.48
CA THR A 5 -3.14 -32.19 60.88
C THR A 5 -2.26 -31.46 59.86
N THR A 6 -1.01 -31.92 59.75
CA THR A 6 0.07 -31.38 58.90
C THR A 6 -0.33 -31.21 57.42
N ALA A 7 -1.24 -32.05 56.91
CA ALA A 7 -1.77 -31.95 55.55
C ALA A 7 -2.60 -30.66 55.30
N GLY A 8 -3.31 -30.16 56.32
CA GLY A 8 -4.10 -28.93 56.21
C GLY A 8 -3.25 -27.66 56.08
N ARG A 9 -2.03 -27.68 56.63
CA ARG A 9 -1.07 -26.56 56.51
C ARG A 9 -0.44 -26.47 55.12
N ALA A 10 -0.16 -27.61 54.49
CA ALA A 10 0.38 -27.66 53.12
C ALA A 10 -0.63 -27.15 52.09
N LEU A 11 -1.92 -27.53 52.20
CA LEU A 11 -2.97 -27.05 51.31
C LEU A 11 -3.19 -25.53 51.43
N ALA A 12 -3.16 -24.99 52.66
CA ALA A 12 -3.32 -23.55 52.89
C ALA A 12 -2.19 -22.72 52.26
N ILE A 13 -0.95 -23.21 52.31
CA ILE A 13 0.20 -22.55 51.69
C ILE A 13 0.08 -22.57 50.16
N LEU A 14 -0.30 -23.73 49.57
CA LEU A 14 -0.48 -23.87 48.13
C LEU A 14 -1.60 -22.95 47.60
N TYR A 15 -2.71 -22.84 48.34
CA TYR A 15 -3.85 -21.98 47.98
C TYR A 15 -3.49 -20.49 48.06
N THR A 16 -2.65 -20.11 49.02
CA THR A 16 -2.19 -18.72 49.18
C THR A 16 -1.19 -18.34 48.08
N LEU A 17 -0.31 -19.26 47.67
CA LEU A 17 0.61 -19.09 46.54
C LEU A 17 -0.15 -18.98 45.20
N LEU A 18 -1.12 -19.86 44.93
CA LEU A 18 -1.96 -19.82 43.73
C LEU A 18 -2.79 -18.54 43.63
N ARG A 19 -3.31 -18.02 44.76
CA ARG A 19 -3.99 -16.71 44.81
C ARG A 19 -3.06 -15.52 44.58
N ARG A 20 -1.79 -15.61 44.98
CA ARG A 20 -0.80 -14.55 44.74
C ARG A 20 -0.39 -14.48 43.27
N ILE A 21 -0.20 -15.63 42.62
CA ILE A 21 0.15 -15.74 41.20
C ILE A 21 -1.00 -15.23 40.31
N THR A 22 -2.24 -15.62 40.60
CA THR A 22 -3.41 -15.15 39.84
C THR A 22 -3.61 -13.63 39.96
N ARG A 23 -3.45 -13.04 41.16
CA ARG A 23 -3.53 -11.59 41.34
C ARG A 23 -2.41 -10.81 40.65
N GLN A 24 -1.17 -11.32 40.62
CA GLN A 24 -0.08 -10.70 39.87
C GLN A 24 -0.34 -10.76 38.36
N ALA A 25 -0.84 -11.89 37.84
CA ALA A 25 -1.20 -12.02 36.43
C ALA A 25 -2.33 -11.06 36.01
N THR A 26 -3.34 -10.83 36.88
CA THR A 26 -4.41 -9.85 36.57
C THR A 26 -3.91 -8.41 36.64
N ALA A 27 -3.06 -8.07 37.61
CA ALA A 27 -2.51 -6.72 37.75
C ALA A 27 -1.58 -6.34 36.57
N ILE A 28 -0.81 -7.30 36.05
CA ILE A 28 0.01 -7.11 34.85
C ILE A 28 -0.88 -6.92 33.61
N LEU A 29 -1.97 -7.69 33.48
CA LEU A 29 -2.93 -7.51 32.38
C LEU A 29 -3.58 -6.11 32.40
N TRP A 30 -3.94 -5.60 33.58
CA TRP A 30 -4.55 -4.27 33.75
C TRP A 30 -3.58 -3.10 33.52
N LEU A 31 -2.28 -3.31 33.67
CA LEU A 31 -1.26 -2.29 33.39
C LEU A 31 -0.79 -2.32 31.93
N VAL A 32 -0.69 -3.51 31.32
CA VAL A 32 -0.15 -3.67 29.96
C VAL A 32 -1.19 -3.37 28.88
N VAL A 33 -2.47 -3.74 29.08
CA VAL A 33 -3.55 -3.48 28.11
C VAL A 33 -3.71 -1.98 27.75
N PRO A 34 -3.77 -1.03 28.71
CA PRO A 34 -3.89 0.38 28.37
C PRO A 34 -2.60 0.96 27.75
N ILE A 35 -1.42 0.44 28.10
CA ILE A 35 -0.15 0.87 27.49
C ILE A 35 -0.08 0.40 26.03
N PHE A 36 -0.43 -0.87 25.76
CA PHE A 36 -0.46 -1.41 24.41
C PHE A 36 -1.53 -0.71 23.55
N ALA A 37 -2.71 -0.44 24.11
CA ALA A 37 -3.77 0.32 23.43
C ALA A 37 -3.39 1.79 23.16
N ARG A 38 -2.61 2.42 24.05
CA ARG A 38 -2.10 3.78 23.83
C ARG A 38 -1.01 3.80 22.76
N GLN A 39 -0.10 2.82 22.77
CA GLN A 39 0.95 2.68 21.78
C GLN A 39 0.39 2.44 20.36
N THR A 40 -0.63 1.59 20.22
CA THR A 40 -1.29 1.33 18.92
C THR A 40 -2.07 2.54 18.42
N HIS A 41 -2.70 3.30 19.31
CA HIS A 41 -3.39 4.55 18.96
C HIS A 41 -2.41 5.64 18.52
N GLN A 42 -1.27 5.80 19.20
CA GLN A 42 -0.26 6.81 18.87
C GLN A 42 0.47 6.49 17.55
N ASN A 43 0.78 5.22 17.30
CA ASN A 43 1.34 4.79 16.01
C ASN A 43 0.35 4.98 14.84
N ARG A 44 -0.95 4.80 15.08
CA ARG A 44 -1.97 4.99 14.04
C ARG A 44 -2.12 6.46 13.63
N ILE A 45 -2.00 7.39 14.58
CA ILE A 45 -2.05 8.83 14.30
C ILE A 45 -0.82 9.26 13.48
N GLY A 46 0.38 8.85 13.87
CA GLY A 46 1.60 9.19 13.13
C GLY A 46 1.63 8.64 11.70
N MET A 47 1.10 7.43 11.47
CA MET A 47 1.07 6.86 10.11
C MET A 47 0.01 7.49 9.21
N GLN A 48 -1.14 7.92 9.77
CA GLN A 48 -2.12 8.69 9.00
C GLN A 48 -1.58 10.07 8.63
N GLU A 49 -0.83 10.71 9.52
CA GLU A 49 -0.12 11.96 9.22
C GLU A 49 0.88 11.77 8.08
N THR A 50 1.63 10.66 8.03
CA THR A 50 2.57 10.36 6.93
C THR A 50 1.85 10.20 5.58
N ILE A 51 0.70 9.51 5.54
CA ILE A 51 -0.09 9.38 4.30
C ILE A 51 -0.59 10.75 3.84
N GLN A 52 -1.11 11.57 4.75
CA GLN A 52 -1.58 12.90 4.43
C GLN A 52 -0.45 13.79 3.90
N GLN A 53 0.74 13.72 4.49
CA GLN A 53 1.92 14.44 3.99
C GLN A 53 2.28 14.04 2.54
N VAL A 54 2.13 12.77 2.18
CA VAL A 54 2.34 12.32 0.81
C VAL A 54 1.26 12.87 -0.13
N PHE A 55 0.00 12.86 0.29
CA PHE A 55 -1.09 13.43 -0.51
C PHE A 55 -0.91 14.93 -0.75
N ASP A 56 -0.53 15.68 0.29
CA ASP A 56 -0.29 17.12 0.18
C ASP A 56 0.83 17.44 -0.81
N ARG A 57 1.83 16.56 -0.95
CA ARG A 57 2.90 16.68 -1.94
C ARG A 57 2.51 16.22 -3.35
N LEU A 58 1.60 15.26 -3.46
CA LEU A 58 1.13 14.75 -4.74
C LEU A 58 0.15 15.72 -5.42
N ILE A 59 -0.68 16.41 -4.64
CA ILE A 59 -1.66 17.36 -5.17
C ILE A 59 -0.93 18.46 -5.95
N GLY A 60 -1.39 18.72 -7.17
CA GLY A 60 -0.78 19.66 -8.11
C GLY A 60 0.30 19.05 -9.01
N LEU A 61 0.76 17.82 -8.73
CA LEU A 61 1.70 17.13 -9.62
C LEU A 61 0.95 16.44 -10.78
N PRO A 62 1.42 16.57 -12.04
CA PRO A 62 0.91 15.79 -13.16
C PRO A 62 1.35 14.33 -13.08
N LEU A 63 0.50 13.40 -13.53
CA LEU A 63 0.94 12.06 -13.86
C LEU A 63 1.71 12.11 -15.18
N THR A 64 3.04 12.01 -15.11
CA THR A 64 3.93 12.27 -16.25
C THR A 64 4.35 11.00 -16.97
N LYS A 65 4.35 9.87 -16.25
CA LYS A 65 4.81 8.60 -16.79
C LYS A 65 4.20 7.45 -16.01
N THR A 66 4.07 6.33 -16.70
CA THR A 66 3.77 5.05 -16.06
C THR A 66 4.71 3.98 -16.56
N THR A 67 5.17 3.10 -15.68
CA THR A 67 6.01 1.96 -16.03
C THR A 67 5.51 0.71 -15.32
N ARG A 68 6.03 -0.47 -15.67
CA ARG A 68 5.60 -1.72 -15.08
C ARG A 68 6.78 -2.67 -14.93
N GLN A 69 6.77 -3.42 -13.83
CA GLN A 69 7.65 -4.56 -13.63
C GLN A 69 6.79 -5.74 -13.22
N GLU A 70 6.74 -6.78 -14.07
CA GLU A 70 5.82 -7.92 -13.91
C GLU A 70 4.37 -7.45 -13.73
N THR A 71 3.75 -7.68 -12.57
CA THR A 71 2.37 -7.25 -12.27
C THR A 71 2.29 -5.92 -11.53
N VAL A 72 3.43 -5.34 -11.12
CA VAL A 72 3.48 -4.08 -10.38
C VAL A 72 3.42 -2.91 -11.33
N GLN A 73 2.39 -2.08 -11.19
CA GLN A 73 2.23 -0.84 -11.94
C GLN A 73 2.87 0.31 -11.17
N PHE A 74 3.66 1.12 -11.86
CA PHE A 74 4.21 2.36 -11.32
C PHE A 74 3.55 3.55 -11.98
N PHE A 75 3.07 4.49 -11.16
CA PHE A 75 2.55 5.79 -11.56
C PHE A 75 3.52 6.86 -11.06
N HIS A 76 4.08 7.64 -11.97
CA HIS A 76 5.11 8.64 -11.67
C HIS A 76 4.52 10.04 -11.79
N PHE A 77 4.56 10.78 -10.68
CA PHE A 77 3.98 12.12 -10.57
C PHE A 77 5.05 13.20 -10.53
N GLY A 78 4.85 14.29 -11.26
CA GLY A 78 5.79 15.39 -11.36
C GLY A 78 7.01 15.08 -12.23
N HIS A 79 8.04 15.90 -12.13
CA HIS A 79 9.28 15.78 -12.88
C HIS A 79 10.48 15.90 -11.95
N THR A 80 11.36 14.93 -11.98
CA THR A 80 12.70 15.00 -11.39
C THR A 80 13.68 14.25 -12.26
N HIS A 81 14.95 14.55 -12.08
CA HIS A 81 16.01 13.96 -12.89
C HIS A 81 16.92 13.12 -12.00
N TYR A 82 17.13 11.87 -12.42
CA TYR A 82 18.13 11.00 -11.83
C TYR A 82 19.26 10.78 -12.81
N THR A 83 20.50 11.07 -12.40
CA THR A 83 21.68 10.79 -13.20
C THR A 83 22.27 9.44 -12.80
N THR A 84 22.34 8.50 -13.74
CA THR A 84 22.96 7.19 -13.50
C THR A 84 24.47 7.33 -13.26
N PRO A 85 25.14 6.32 -12.67
CA PRO A 85 26.61 6.30 -12.56
C PRO A 85 27.34 6.43 -13.91
N GLN A 86 26.66 6.11 -15.03
CA GLN A 86 27.17 6.24 -16.39
C GLN A 86 26.93 7.64 -17.00
N GLY A 87 26.35 8.57 -16.24
CA GLY A 87 26.07 9.95 -16.68
C GLY A 87 24.78 10.12 -17.48
N LEU A 88 23.92 9.09 -17.57
CA LEU A 88 22.63 9.20 -18.25
C LEU A 88 21.63 9.92 -17.34
N VAL A 89 21.06 11.03 -17.80
CA VAL A 89 19.98 11.72 -17.11
C VAL A 89 18.65 11.06 -17.50
N LEU A 90 17.94 10.54 -16.51
CA LEU A 90 16.63 9.93 -16.64
C LEU A 90 15.57 10.87 -16.06
N ASP A 91 14.54 11.18 -16.87
CA ASP A 91 13.32 11.82 -16.37
C ASP A 91 12.48 10.76 -15.65
N VAL A 92 12.25 11.02 -14.37
CA VAL A 92 11.45 10.20 -13.45
C VAL A 92 10.49 11.11 -12.71
N GLY A 93 9.33 10.59 -12.27
CA GLY A 93 8.43 11.40 -11.45
C GLY A 93 9.08 11.77 -10.11
N GLU A 94 8.74 12.93 -9.55
CA GLU A 94 9.15 13.34 -8.21
C GLU A 94 8.71 12.31 -7.16
N ILE A 95 7.46 11.86 -7.24
CA ILE A 95 6.87 10.85 -6.38
C ILE A 95 6.37 9.70 -7.24
N THR A 96 6.57 8.46 -6.80
CA THR A 96 6.08 7.27 -7.47
C THR A 96 5.15 6.49 -6.57
N LEU A 97 4.00 6.10 -7.12
CA LEU A 97 3.10 5.10 -6.56
C LEU A 97 3.36 3.76 -7.25
N ALA A 98 3.88 2.78 -6.51
CA ALA A 98 3.90 1.39 -6.91
C ALA A 98 2.62 0.70 -6.45
N VAL A 99 1.96 -0.06 -7.33
CA VAL A 99 0.71 -0.78 -7.05
C VAL A 99 0.85 -2.24 -7.46
N ASN A 100 0.70 -3.13 -6.49
CA ASN A 100 0.79 -4.58 -6.63
C ASN A 100 -0.51 -5.29 -6.18
N CYS A 101 -1.64 -4.63 -6.39
CA CYS A 101 -2.97 -5.14 -6.10
C CYS A 101 -3.95 -4.67 -7.19
N PRO A 102 -5.20 -5.15 -7.20
CA PRO A 102 -6.19 -4.69 -8.16
C PRO A 102 -6.33 -3.16 -8.15
N TRP A 103 -6.35 -2.58 -9.34
CA TRP A 103 -6.59 -1.17 -9.55
C TRP A 103 -7.35 -0.93 -10.85
N GLU A 104 -8.03 0.19 -10.91
CA GLU A 104 -8.83 0.63 -12.06
C GLU A 104 -8.67 2.14 -12.25
N LEU A 105 -8.40 2.55 -13.48
CA LEU A 105 -8.45 3.95 -13.90
C LEU A 105 -9.71 4.15 -14.74
N GLN A 106 -10.58 5.04 -14.30
CA GLN A 106 -11.78 5.45 -15.02
C GLN A 106 -11.51 6.79 -15.72
N GLU A 107 -11.72 6.82 -17.03
CA GLU A 107 -11.58 8.00 -17.89
C GLU A 107 -12.89 8.82 -17.90
N PRO A 108 -12.84 10.13 -18.16
CA PRO A 108 -14.02 11.01 -18.10
C PRO A 108 -15.09 10.67 -19.15
N ASP A 109 -14.72 10.02 -20.25
CA ASP A 109 -15.63 9.56 -21.29
C ASP A 109 -16.31 8.20 -20.96
N GLY A 110 -16.02 7.64 -19.78
CA GLY A 110 -16.50 6.33 -19.33
C GLY A 110 -15.59 5.18 -19.73
N GLY A 111 -14.45 5.45 -20.40
CA GLY A 111 -13.38 4.49 -20.61
C GLY A 111 -12.85 3.94 -19.29
N THR A 112 -12.33 2.71 -19.33
CA THR A 112 -11.76 2.09 -18.14
C THR A 112 -10.52 1.30 -18.50
N ILE A 113 -9.44 1.51 -17.74
CA ILE A 113 -8.17 0.77 -17.84
C ILE A 113 -7.98 0.00 -16.53
N ARG A 114 -7.83 -1.33 -16.61
CA ARG A 114 -7.77 -2.20 -15.43
C ARG A 114 -6.44 -2.93 -15.31
N HIS A 115 -6.04 -3.22 -14.07
CA HIS A 115 -4.92 -4.12 -13.78
C HIS A 115 -5.02 -5.48 -14.48
N SER A 116 -6.23 -6.01 -14.67
CA SER A 116 -6.45 -7.29 -15.34
C SER A 116 -6.10 -7.29 -16.83
N GLU A 117 -5.91 -6.12 -17.46
CA GLU A 117 -5.49 -5.97 -18.85
C GLU A 117 -3.98 -6.25 -19.07
N VAL A 118 -3.22 -6.51 -17.99
CA VAL A 118 -1.82 -7.00 -18.07
C VAL A 118 -1.72 -8.25 -18.95
N TYR A 119 -2.76 -9.11 -18.94
CA TYR A 119 -2.75 -10.36 -19.67
C TYR A 119 -3.21 -10.17 -21.12
N ILE A 120 -2.36 -10.54 -22.08
CA ILE A 120 -2.74 -10.57 -23.50
C ILE A 120 -3.82 -11.64 -23.69
N ARG A 121 -4.99 -11.25 -24.21
CA ARG A 121 -6.05 -12.22 -24.56
C ARG A 121 -5.52 -13.17 -25.63
N LYS A 122 -5.72 -14.48 -25.44
CA LYS A 122 -5.45 -15.48 -26.48
C LYS A 122 -6.27 -15.11 -27.73
N ARG A 123 -5.61 -15.02 -28.89
CA ARG A 123 -6.30 -14.79 -30.18
C ARG A 123 -7.07 -16.04 -30.61
N GLU A 124 -7.94 -15.86 -31.61
CA GLU A 124 -8.66 -16.94 -32.30
C GLU A 124 -7.73 -18.10 -32.69
N ALA A 125 -8.29 -19.31 -32.69
CA ALA A 125 -7.57 -20.53 -32.99
C ALA A 125 -6.91 -20.44 -34.38
N GLY A 126 -5.59 -20.67 -34.44
CA GLY A 126 -4.79 -20.67 -35.68
C GLY A 126 -3.82 -19.49 -35.83
N LEU A 127 -3.91 -18.46 -34.98
CA LEU A 127 -2.90 -17.39 -34.93
C LEU A 127 -1.78 -17.71 -33.92
N PRO A 128 -0.52 -17.32 -34.21
CA PRO A 128 0.56 -17.43 -33.23
C PRO A 128 0.17 -16.73 -31.92
N THR A 129 0.36 -17.42 -30.79
CA THR A 129 0.16 -16.81 -29.48
C THR A 129 1.20 -15.72 -29.29
N PRO A 130 0.80 -14.46 -29.03
CA PRO A 130 1.76 -13.40 -28.75
C PRO A 130 2.62 -13.80 -27.55
N VAL A 131 3.94 -13.73 -27.70
CA VAL A 131 4.86 -13.93 -26.58
C VAL A 131 4.85 -12.63 -25.78
N TRP A 132 4.17 -12.64 -24.64
CA TRP A 132 4.22 -11.52 -23.69
C TRP A 132 5.63 -11.43 -23.11
N ASP A 133 6.24 -10.25 -23.22
CA ASP A 133 7.57 -9.96 -22.70
C ASP A 133 7.51 -8.70 -21.86
N TRP A 134 7.47 -8.87 -20.53
CA TRP A 134 7.41 -7.76 -19.59
C TRP A 134 8.60 -6.80 -19.69
N LYS A 135 9.72 -7.22 -20.30
CA LYS A 135 10.89 -6.36 -20.53
C LYS A 135 10.74 -5.45 -21.75
N LYS A 136 9.72 -5.66 -22.57
CA LYS A 136 9.40 -4.82 -23.74
C LYS A 136 8.21 -3.92 -23.40
N PRO A 137 8.43 -2.61 -23.19
CA PRO A 137 7.33 -1.64 -23.05
C PRO A 137 6.36 -1.73 -24.23
N GLY A 138 5.06 -1.57 -23.98
CA GLY A 138 4.03 -1.65 -25.03
C GLY A 138 3.65 -3.08 -25.46
N SER A 139 4.18 -4.11 -24.80
CA SER A 139 3.90 -5.51 -25.15
C SER A 139 2.55 -6.02 -24.66
N SER A 140 1.87 -5.30 -23.76
CA SER A 140 0.50 -5.58 -23.33
C SER A 140 -0.47 -4.46 -23.73
N MET A 141 -1.77 -4.79 -23.81
CA MET A 141 -2.83 -3.81 -24.04
C MET A 141 -2.82 -2.72 -22.98
N LEU A 142 -2.56 -3.11 -21.72
CA LEU A 142 -2.41 -2.18 -20.62
C LEU A 142 -1.31 -1.14 -20.90
N ASP A 143 -0.11 -1.59 -21.28
CA ASP A 143 1.01 -0.68 -21.52
C ASP A 143 0.72 0.31 -22.67
N GLN A 144 0.02 -0.15 -23.71
CA GLN A 144 -0.39 0.68 -24.84
C GLN A 144 -1.40 1.75 -24.39
N ARG A 145 -2.48 1.35 -23.71
CA ARG A 145 -3.51 2.28 -23.23
C ARG A 145 -2.98 3.28 -22.21
N MET A 146 -2.11 2.85 -21.31
CA MET A 146 -1.45 3.77 -20.37
C MET A 146 -0.54 4.76 -21.10
N THR A 147 0.20 4.32 -22.12
CA THR A 147 1.02 5.23 -22.93
C THR A 147 0.17 6.23 -23.69
N GLU A 148 -0.94 5.80 -24.29
CA GLU A 148 -1.90 6.68 -24.96
C GLU A 148 -2.51 7.70 -24.00
N LEU A 149 -2.96 7.27 -22.81
CA LEU A 149 -3.50 8.14 -21.77
C LEU A 149 -2.53 9.29 -21.44
N ILE A 150 -1.27 8.97 -21.17
CA ILE A 150 -0.25 9.96 -20.79
C ILE A 150 0.08 10.89 -21.95
N ASN A 151 0.23 10.36 -23.17
CA ASN A 151 0.55 11.18 -24.35
C ASN A 151 -0.59 12.12 -24.73
N ASN A 152 -1.84 11.70 -24.55
CA ASN A 152 -3.01 12.51 -24.86
C ASN A 152 -3.31 13.55 -23.77
N ASN A 153 -2.84 13.32 -22.54
CA ASN A 153 -3.11 14.17 -21.39
C ASN A 153 -1.81 14.59 -20.67
N PRO A 154 -0.96 15.43 -21.30
CA PRO A 154 0.33 15.82 -20.74
C PRO A 154 0.23 16.60 -19.41
N ASN A 155 -0.97 17.11 -19.08
CA ASN A 155 -1.25 17.85 -17.85
C ASN A 155 -2.33 17.13 -17.01
N LEU A 156 -2.27 15.80 -16.91
CA LEU A 156 -3.17 15.02 -16.05
C LEU A 156 -2.80 15.24 -14.57
N VAL A 157 -3.20 16.38 -14.02
CA VAL A 157 -2.83 16.85 -12.68
C VAL A 157 -3.66 16.16 -11.62
N LEU A 158 -3.02 15.70 -10.55
CA LEU A 158 -3.73 15.19 -9.38
C LEU A 158 -4.32 16.35 -8.57
N GLU A 159 -5.63 16.35 -8.37
CA GLU A 159 -6.33 17.41 -7.62
C GLU A 159 -6.71 16.98 -6.21
N ARG A 160 -6.97 15.68 -6.01
CA ARG A 160 -7.37 15.13 -4.72
C ARG A 160 -6.88 13.70 -4.58
N ALA A 161 -6.52 13.32 -3.36
CA ALA A 161 -6.17 11.96 -2.98
C ALA A 161 -6.86 11.60 -1.67
N GLU A 162 -7.36 10.37 -1.56
CA GLU A 162 -8.07 9.89 -0.39
C GLU A 162 -7.65 8.47 -0.05
N GLN A 163 -7.45 8.21 1.23
CA GLN A 163 -7.37 6.85 1.75
C GLN A 163 -8.79 6.29 1.91
N GLN A 164 -8.99 5.10 1.37
CA GLN A 164 -10.24 4.35 1.49
C GLN A 164 -10.08 3.21 2.51
N ASP A 165 -11.18 2.52 2.81
CA ASP A 165 -11.18 1.34 3.66
C ASP A 165 -10.25 0.24 3.11
N ASN A 166 -9.81 -0.68 3.99
CA ASN A 166 -8.91 -1.79 3.65
C ASN A 166 -7.63 -1.35 2.94
N TYR A 167 -7.11 -0.17 3.31
CA TYR A 167 -5.95 0.44 2.68
C TYR A 167 -6.17 0.79 1.20
N GLY A 168 -7.40 0.95 0.73
CA GLY A 168 -7.63 1.43 -0.63
C GLY A 168 -7.14 2.88 -0.80
N LEU A 169 -6.97 3.28 -2.05
CA LEU A 169 -6.68 4.67 -2.42
C LEU A 169 -7.66 5.11 -3.51
N MET A 170 -8.03 6.38 -3.48
CA MET A 170 -8.77 7.04 -4.56
C MET A 170 -8.04 8.33 -4.93
N LEU A 171 -7.60 8.42 -6.18
CA LEU A 171 -6.93 9.59 -6.74
C LEU A 171 -7.83 10.22 -7.81
N TYR A 172 -7.98 11.53 -7.78
CA TYR A 172 -8.84 12.29 -8.69
C TYR A 172 -8.00 13.27 -9.49
N PHE A 173 -8.19 13.27 -10.80
CA PHE A 173 -7.41 14.07 -11.74
C PHE A 173 -8.22 15.23 -12.32
N SER A 174 -7.51 16.24 -12.82
CA SER A 174 -8.07 17.49 -13.34
C SER A 174 -8.96 17.37 -14.59
N ASP A 175 -8.86 16.25 -15.31
CA ASP A 175 -9.72 15.95 -16.46
C ASP A 175 -11.01 15.21 -16.06
N GLY A 176 -11.18 14.89 -14.77
CA GLY A 176 -12.28 14.09 -14.26
C GLY A 176 -11.98 12.59 -14.18
N SER A 177 -10.81 12.13 -14.63
CA SER A 177 -10.36 10.75 -14.45
C SER A 177 -10.19 10.41 -12.96
N THR A 178 -10.35 9.14 -12.62
CA THR A 178 -10.08 8.63 -11.27
C THR A 178 -9.26 7.36 -11.30
N LEU A 179 -8.32 7.21 -10.35
CA LEU A 179 -7.59 5.95 -10.11
C LEU A 179 -8.01 5.37 -8.76
N SER A 180 -8.62 4.19 -8.81
CA SER A 180 -8.99 3.38 -7.65
C SER A 180 -7.96 2.28 -7.43
N VAL A 181 -7.37 2.23 -6.22
CA VAL A 181 -6.52 1.12 -5.77
C VAL A 181 -7.28 0.34 -4.71
N LEU A 182 -7.48 -0.95 -4.96
CA LEU A 182 -8.42 -1.79 -4.22
C LEU A 182 -7.73 -3.09 -3.77
N PRO A 183 -6.97 -3.07 -2.65
CA PRO A 183 -6.41 -4.28 -2.08
C PRO A 183 -7.49 -5.33 -1.81
N ASP A 184 -7.26 -6.57 -2.25
CA ASP A 184 -8.16 -7.70 -2.01
C ASP A 184 -7.76 -8.40 -0.70
N PRO A 185 -8.59 -8.34 0.38
CA PRO A 185 -8.26 -8.99 1.65
C PRO A 185 -8.12 -10.51 1.54
N ALA A 186 -8.70 -11.14 0.52
CA ALA A 186 -8.57 -12.57 0.28
C ALA A 186 -7.22 -12.94 -0.38
N LYS A 187 -6.46 -11.96 -0.88
CA LYS A 187 -5.16 -12.14 -1.52
C LYS A 187 -4.10 -11.29 -0.81
N PRO A 188 -3.67 -11.70 0.41
CA PRO A 188 -2.70 -10.94 1.17
C PRO A 188 -1.37 -10.84 0.41
N ALA A 189 -0.82 -9.63 0.37
CA ALA A 189 0.49 -9.34 -0.19
C ALA A 189 1.35 -8.63 0.85
N ALA A 190 2.67 -8.82 0.77
CA ALA A 190 3.60 -8.11 1.64
C ALA A 190 3.49 -6.59 1.47
N GLU A 191 3.22 -6.13 0.24
CA GLU A 191 2.99 -4.74 -0.12
C GLU A 191 1.92 -4.70 -1.23
N TYR A 192 0.79 -4.04 -0.94
CA TYR A 192 -0.30 -3.78 -1.88
C TYR A 192 0.01 -2.55 -2.72
N TRP A 193 0.52 -1.50 -2.09
CA TRP A 193 0.99 -0.28 -2.74
C TRP A 193 2.01 0.44 -1.86
N GLN A 194 2.77 1.32 -2.49
CA GLN A 194 3.74 2.17 -1.82
C GLN A 194 3.97 3.46 -2.60
N PHE A 195 3.93 4.58 -1.89
CA PHE A 195 4.49 5.84 -2.34
C PHE A 195 5.94 5.96 -1.89
N PHE A 196 6.78 6.49 -2.77
CA PHE A 196 8.14 6.87 -2.43
C PHE A 196 8.60 8.06 -3.27
N SER A 197 9.48 8.86 -2.68
CA SER A 197 10.10 10.00 -3.35
C SER A 197 11.35 9.58 -4.11
N ASN A 198 11.52 10.14 -5.30
CA ASN A 198 12.72 9.99 -6.12
C ASN A 198 13.69 11.17 -5.98
N THR A 199 13.42 12.14 -5.10
CA THR A 199 14.29 13.32 -4.89
C THR A 199 15.38 13.10 -3.83
N GLY A 200 15.37 11.96 -3.14
CA GLY A 200 16.37 11.61 -2.12
C GLY A 200 16.04 12.08 -0.70
N ASP A 201 14.84 12.60 -0.46
CA ASP A 201 14.37 13.01 0.88
C ASP A 201 13.98 11.82 1.80
N GLY A 202 14.01 10.59 1.29
CA GLY A 202 13.72 9.37 2.04
C GLY A 202 12.24 9.12 2.33
N LEU A 203 11.33 9.93 1.76
CA LEU A 203 9.89 9.72 1.92
C LEU A 203 9.49 8.36 1.35
N ARG A 204 8.85 7.55 2.20
CA ARG A 204 8.29 6.25 1.84
C ARG A 204 7.10 5.94 2.74
N VAL A 205 5.98 5.55 2.15
CA VAL A 205 4.80 5.07 2.88
C VAL A 205 4.07 4.05 2.03
N GLY A 206 3.63 2.96 2.62
CA GLY A 206 2.91 1.91 1.91
C GLY A 206 1.89 1.21 2.77
N ALA A 207 1.22 0.23 2.18
CA ALA A 207 0.33 -0.68 2.89
C ALA A 207 0.53 -2.10 2.41
N GLY A 208 0.41 -3.06 3.32
CA GLY A 208 0.48 -4.49 3.05
C GLY A 208 -0.35 -5.29 4.05
N VAL A 209 -0.22 -6.61 4.01
CA VAL A 209 -0.94 -7.54 4.90
C VAL A 209 -0.70 -7.24 6.39
N ASN A 210 0.46 -6.67 6.73
CA ASN A 210 0.84 -6.34 8.11
C ASN A 210 0.43 -4.91 8.53
N GLY A 211 -0.26 -4.17 7.66
CA GLY A 211 -0.68 -2.79 7.91
C GLY A 211 0.09 -1.76 7.08
N LEU A 212 0.12 -0.52 7.57
CA LEU A 212 0.88 0.57 6.97
C LEU A 212 2.38 0.38 7.23
N ILE A 213 3.20 0.69 6.23
CA ILE A 213 4.67 0.51 6.19
C ILE A 213 5.33 1.85 5.92
#